data_AF-A0A1F8SPS6-F1
#
_entry.id   AF-A0A1F8SPS6-F1
#
_cell.length_a   1.000
_cell.length_b   1.000
_cell.length_c   1.000
_cell.angle_alpha   90.00
_cell.angle_beta   90.00
_cell.angle_gamma   90.00
#
_symmetry.space_group_name_H-M   'P 1'
#
loop_
_entity.id
_entity.type
_entity.pdbx_description
1 polymer ?
#
loop_
_entity_poly.entity_id
_entity_poly.type
_entity_poly.pdbx_seq_one_letter_code
_entity_poly.pdbx_strand_id
1 'polypeptide(L)'
;MQDKLERKFTDIDFASYPRFSKGIRHVLTELGYLEDKQVTQLFGERRMLFHDPVFDRHIDIFYNVLDFCHPISFVGRLEVEQLTLPLAELVLEKMQIVQINEKDQIDTIMLLREHPIGDSDQETINASLIAQTLANDWGYWRTVTGNLSLLEDALLRYDQLSEEDRKVVSTRIHELQDRIEAAPKSLRWRARAHIGERVKWYKDVEELHR
;
A
#
# COMPACT_ATOMS: atom_id res chain seq x y z
N MET A 1 -14.07 -16.14 -3.21
CA MET A 1 -14.68 -14.80 -3.16
C MET A 1 -14.32 -14.00 -4.42
N GLN A 2 -13.05 -14.04 -4.83
CA GLN A 2 -12.50 -13.35 -6.00
C GLN A 2 -13.12 -13.75 -7.36
N ASP A 3 -13.29 -15.05 -7.64
CA ASP A 3 -13.91 -15.52 -8.90
C ASP A 3 -15.40 -15.16 -9.04
N LYS A 4 -16.09 -14.93 -7.92
CA LYS A 4 -17.51 -14.50 -7.91
C LYS A 4 -17.68 -13.02 -8.25
N LEU A 5 -16.59 -12.26 -8.40
CA LEU A 5 -16.57 -10.81 -8.57
C LEU A 5 -16.08 -10.35 -9.96
N GLU A 6 -15.88 -11.27 -10.91
CA GLU A 6 -15.46 -10.97 -12.31
C GLU A 6 -14.24 -10.03 -12.43
N ARG A 7 -13.30 -10.09 -11.46
CA ARG A 7 -12.14 -9.18 -11.40
C ARG A 7 -11.18 -9.46 -12.56
N LYS A 8 -11.14 -8.56 -13.56
CA LYS A 8 -10.08 -8.54 -14.56
C LYS A 8 -8.79 -8.04 -13.91
N PHE A 9 -7.73 -8.83 -13.94
CA PHE A 9 -6.39 -8.37 -13.57
C PHE A 9 -5.89 -7.45 -14.67
N THR A 10 -5.98 -6.15 -14.44
CA THR A 10 -5.53 -5.11 -15.38
C THR A 10 -4.02 -4.93 -15.31
N ASP A 11 -3.45 -5.11 -14.11
CA ASP A 11 -2.07 -4.72 -13.83
C ASP A 11 -1.38 -5.74 -12.90
N ILE A 12 -0.07 -5.82 -13.02
CA ILE A 12 0.82 -6.60 -12.16
C ILE A 12 1.87 -5.63 -11.61
N ASP A 13 1.89 -5.45 -10.29
CA ASP A 13 2.84 -4.57 -9.62
C ASP A 13 3.96 -5.38 -8.96
N PHE A 14 5.21 -4.98 -9.23
CA PHE A 14 6.42 -5.51 -8.61
C PHE A 14 7.19 -4.41 -7.88
N ALA A 15 7.88 -4.80 -6.82
CA ALA A 15 8.87 -3.96 -6.16
C ALA A 15 10.26 -4.58 -6.30
N SER A 16 11.29 -3.76 -6.56
CA SER A 16 12.66 -4.23 -6.68
C SER A 16 13.69 -3.17 -6.27
N TYR A 17 14.96 -3.54 -6.35
CA TYR A 17 16.08 -2.63 -6.23
C TYR A 17 16.62 -2.26 -7.62
N PRO A 18 17.07 -1.00 -7.86
CA PRO A 18 17.61 -0.57 -9.16
C PRO A 18 18.75 -1.46 -9.69
N ARG A 19 19.53 -2.08 -8.79
CA ARG A 19 20.62 -3.01 -9.14
C ARG A 19 20.16 -4.20 -9.98
N PHE A 20 18.88 -4.58 -9.91
CA PHE A 20 18.30 -5.69 -10.67
C PHE A 20 17.65 -5.27 -11.99
N SER A 21 17.62 -3.97 -12.31
CA SER A 21 16.91 -3.42 -13.47
C SER A 21 17.28 -4.07 -14.81
N LYS A 22 18.58 -4.32 -15.05
CA LYS A 22 19.05 -4.98 -16.27
C LYS A 22 18.51 -6.42 -16.40
N GLY A 23 18.50 -7.16 -15.29
CA GLY A 23 18.00 -8.54 -15.26
C GLY A 23 16.49 -8.58 -15.46
N ILE A 24 15.74 -7.70 -14.79
CA ILE A 24 14.29 -7.59 -14.93
C ILE A 24 13.91 -7.27 -16.37
N ARG A 25 14.56 -6.26 -16.99
CA ARG A 25 14.32 -5.91 -18.40
C ARG A 25 14.56 -7.10 -19.31
N HIS A 26 15.67 -7.81 -19.13
CA HIS A 26 16.01 -8.97 -19.93
C HIS A 26 14.92 -10.05 -19.84
N VAL A 27 14.56 -10.46 -18.62
CA VAL A 27 13.53 -11.51 -18.41
C VAL A 27 12.18 -11.09 -18.97
N LEU A 28 11.70 -9.88 -18.67
CA LEU A 28 10.39 -9.44 -19.14
C LEU A 28 10.33 -9.33 -20.68
N THR A 29 11.39 -8.85 -21.32
CA THR A 29 11.46 -8.82 -22.79
C THR A 29 11.54 -10.22 -23.40
N GLU A 30 12.27 -11.16 -22.79
CA GLU A 30 12.31 -12.56 -23.26
C GLU A 30 10.95 -13.26 -23.13
N LEU A 31 10.17 -12.89 -22.11
CA LEU A 31 8.79 -13.36 -21.93
C LEU A 31 7.79 -12.68 -22.87
N GLY A 32 8.21 -11.70 -23.67
CA GLY A 32 7.39 -11.03 -24.67
C GLY A 32 6.72 -9.72 -24.22
N TYR A 33 7.04 -9.22 -23.02
CA TYR A 33 6.52 -7.93 -22.54
C TYR A 33 7.30 -6.76 -23.15
N LEU A 34 6.59 -5.70 -23.52
CA LEU A 34 7.13 -4.53 -24.21
C LEU A 34 7.37 -3.38 -23.22
N GLU A 35 8.62 -2.95 -23.04
CA GLU A 35 8.93 -1.79 -22.19
C GLU A 35 8.34 -0.50 -22.78
N ASP A 36 7.54 0.21 -22.01
CA ASP A 36 7.17 1.59 -22.32
C ASP A 36 8.33 2.52 -21.93
N LYS A 37 9.18 2.78 -22.93
CA LYS A 37 10.37 3.61 -22.76
C LYS A 37 10.05 5.07 -22.46
N GLN A 38 8.89 5.59 -22.91
CA GLN A 38 8.53 6.98 -22.66
C GLN A 38 8.16 7.16 -21.19
N VAL A 39 7.30 6.27 -20.67
CA VAL A 39 6.93 6.25 -19.25
C VAL A 39 8.14 5.98 -18.36
N THR A 40 8.97 5.01 -18.74
CA THR A 40 10.19 4.68 -17.98
C THR A 40 11.17 5.87 -17.94
N GLN A 41 11.29 6.65 -19.02
CA GLN A 41 12.12 7.87 -19.02
C GLN A 41 11.52 8.97 -18.15
N LEU A 42 10.19 9.12 -18.13
CA LEU A 42 9.50 10.11 -17.31
C LEU A 42 9.70 9.87 -15.81
N PHE A 43 9.59 8.61 -15.37
CA PHE A 43 9.76 8.23 -13.96
C PHE A 43 11.21 7.94 -13.55
N GLY A 44 12.12 7.85 -14.53
CA GLY A 44 13.55 7.63 -14.32
C GLY A 44 13.86 6.34 -13.55
N GLU A 45 14.80 6.40 -12.63
CA GLU A 45 15.25 5.23 -11.85
C GLU A 45 14.24 4.74 -10.80
N ARG A 46 13.02 5.30 -10.74
CA ARG A 46 12.01 4.95 -9.73
C ARG A 46 10.98 3.93 -10.21
N ARG A 47 10.70 3.86 -11.51
CA ARG A 47 9.65 3.00 -12.05
C ARG A 47 9.95 2.57 -13.49
N MET A 48 9.76 1.28 -13.80
CA MET A 48 9.64 0.82 -15.19
C MET A 48 8.20 0.37 -15.45
N LEU A 49 7.76 0.57 -16.68
CA LEU A 49 6.45 0.10 -17.15
C LEU A 49 6.65 -0.83 -18.35
N PHE A 50 5.96 -1.96 -18.34
CA PHE A 50 5.86 -2.86 -19.48
C PHE A 50 4.40 -3.09 -19.85
N HIS A 51 4.14 -3.35 -21.13
CA HIS A 51 2.86 -3.74 -21.68
C HIS A 51 2.87 -5.21 -22.08
N ASP A 52 1.79 -5.90 -21.74
CA ASP A 52 1.46 -7.25 -22.17
C ASP A 52 0.52 -7.16 -23.39
N PRO A 53 1.04 -7.36 -24.61
CA PRO A 53 0.22 -7.23 -25.83
C PRO A 53 -0.78 -8.37 -26.00
N VAL A 54 -0.65 -9.47 -25.24
CA VAL A 54 -1.51 -10.66 -25.38
C VAL A 54 -2.79 -10.49 -24.59
N PHE A 55 -2.68 -9.99 -23.36
CA PHE A 55 -3.80 -9.85 -22.44
C PHE A 55 -4.21 -8.39 -22.15
N ASP A 56 -3.53 -7.44 -22.80
CA ASP A 56 -3.72 -6.00 -22.62
C ASP A 56 -3.60 -5.58 -21.15
N ARG A 57 -2.47 -5.95 -20.54
CA ARG A 57 -2.15 -5.68 -19.13
C ARG A 57 -0.90 -4.84 -19.01
N HIS A 58 -0.76 -4.16 -17.89
CA HIS A 58 0.46 -3.44 -17.55
C HIS A 58 1.25 -4.17 -16.47
N ILE A 59 2.58 -4.09 -16.56
CA ILE A 59 3.49 -4.53 -15.50
C ILE A 59 4.26 -3.32 -15.02
N ASP A 60 4.05 -2.96 -13.76
CA ASP A 60 4.74 -1.88 -13.08
C ASP A 60 5.84 -2.43 -12.19
N ILE A 61 7.03 -1.86 -12.30
CA ILE A 61 8.16 -2.20 -11.42
C ILE A 61 8.60 -0.95 -10.68
N PHE A 62 8.31 -0.89 -9.38
CA PHE A 62 8.74 0.20 -8.49
C PHE A 62 10.10 -0.10 -7.87
N TYR A 63 10.99 0.89 -7.87
CA TYR A 63 12.32 0.77 -7.32
C TYR A 63 12.50 1.52 -6.02
N ASN A 64 12.93 0.81 -4.97
CA ASN A 64 13.21 1.32 -3.61
C ASN A 64 12.03 1.96 -2.87
N VAL A 65 11.04 2.52 -3.57
CA VAL A 65 9.99 3.35 -3.01
C VAL A 65 8.73 3.29 -3.86
N LEU A 66 7.57 3.24 -3.19
CA LEU A 66 6.28 3.55 -3.78
C LEU A 66 5.96 5.03 -3.54
N ASP A 67 6.10 5.86 -4.57
CA ASP A 67 6.04 7.33 -4.48
C ASP A 67 4.67 7.90 -4.91
N PHE A 68 3.64 7.55 -4.14
CA PHE A 68 2.25 8.03 -4.30
C PHE A 68 1.92 9.17 -3.32
N CYS A 69 0.73 9.18 -2.70
CA CYS A 69 0.32 10.23 -1.78
C CYS A 69 1.30 10.39 -0.61
N HIS A 70 1.77 9.26 -0.09
CA HIS A 70 2.79 9.15 0.94
C HIS A 70 3.85 8.12 0.51
N PRO A 71 5.14 8.48 0.47
CA PRO A 71 6.16 7.56 -0.01
C PRO A 71 6.38 6.41 0.97
N ILE A 72 6.36 5.17 0.47
CA ILE A 72 6.70 3.96 1.25
C ILE A 72 8.04 3.46 0.78
N SER A 73 9.03 3.40 1.67
CA SER A 73 10.35 2.86 1.34
C SER A 73 10.35 1.35 1.47
N PHE A 74 10.88 0.67 0.44
CA PHE A 74 11.12 -0.76 0.43
C PHE A 74 12.59 -1.12 0.70
N VAL A 75 13.43 -0.14 1.01
CA VAL A 75 14.86 -0.36 1.24
C VAL A 75 15.08 -1.19 2.50
N GLY A 76 15.69 -2.36 2.34
CA GLY A 76 15.90 -3.35 3.40
C GLY A 76 14.64 -4.14 3.77
N ARG A 77 13.54 -3.98 3.03
CA ARG A 77 12.25 -4.63 3.31
C ARG A 77 11.89 -5.71 2.30
N LEU A 78 12.43 -5.67 1.08
CA LEU A 78 12.16 -6.68 0.04
C LEU A 78 12.73 -8.07 0.36
N GLU A 79 13.63 -8.16 1.32
CA GLU A 79 14.23 -9.43 1.77
C GLU A 79 13.42 -10.13 2.89
N VAL A 80 12.41 -9.46 3.44
CA VAL A 80 11.63 -9.96 4.58
C VAL A 80 10.69 -11.08 4.15
N GLU A 81 10.09 -10.95 2.97
CA GLU A 81 9.16 -11.91 2.39
C GLU A 81 9.68 -12.39 1.03
N GLN A 82 9.39 -13.64 0.68
CA GLN A 82 9.94 -14.24 -0.55
C GLN A 82 9.17 -13.83 -1.82
N LEU A 83 7.85 -13.69 -1.73
CA LEU A 83 6.96 -13.59 -2.89
C LEU A 83 6.14 -12.29 -2.96
N THR A 84 6.05 -11.55 -1.87
CA THR A 84 5.22 -10.34 -1.75
C THR A 84 5.92 -9.31 -0.87
N LEU A 85 5.38 -8.10 -0.79
CA LEU A 85 5.74 -7.15 0.26
C LEU A 85 5.24 -7.66 1.62
N PRO A 86 5.92 -7.32 2.73
CA PRO A 86 5.42 -7.66 4.06
C PRO A 86 4.08 -6.97 4.34
N LEU A 87 3.29 -7.58 5.22
CA LEU A 87 1.89 -7.20 5.45
C LEU A 87 1.73 -5.75 5.91
N ALA A 88 2.70 -5.20 6.66
CA ALA A 88 2.66 -3.81 7.08
C ALA A 88 2.75 -2.84 5.90
N GLU A 89 3.66 -3.10 4.95
CA GLU A 89 3.80 -2.31 3.73
C GLU A 89 2.54 -2.40 2.86
N LEU A 90 1.91 -3.56 2.74
CA LEU A 90 0.63 -3.72 2.01
C LEU A 90 -0.50 -2.91 2.65
N VAL A 91 -0.65 -2.95 3.97
CA VAL A 91 -1.65 -2.13 4.68
C VAL A 91 -1.35 -0.64 4.50
N LEU A 92 -0.09 -0.24 4.63
CA LEU A 92 0.36 1.14 4.43
C LEU A 92 0.12 1.63 3.00
N GLU A 93 0.32 0.78 1.99
CA GLU A 93 0.04 1.03 0.57
C GLU A 93 -1.45 1.30 0.33
N LYS A 94 -2.34 0.49 0.90
CA LYS A 94 -3.78 0.72 0.77
C LYS A 94 -4.26 1.94 1.54
N MET A 95 -3.78 2.12 2.76
CA MET A 95 -4.24 3.19 3.64
C MET A 95 -3.62 4.56 3.32
N GLN A 96 -2.63 4.67 2.43
CA GLN A 96 -2.10 5.97 2.01
C GLN A 96 -2.98 6.71 0.99
N ILE A 97 -3.98 6.05 0.40
CA ILE A 97 -4.81 6.61 -0.67
C ILE A 97 -5.79 7.63 -0.08
N VAL A 98 -5.59 8.91 -0.35
CA VAL A 98 -6.40 9.98 0.27
C VAL A 98 -7.87 9.93 -0.14
N GLN A 99 -8.15 9.55 -1.39
CA GLN A 99 -9.48 9.25 -1.88
C GLN A 99 -9.63 7.73 -1.97
N ILE A 100 -9.69 7.08 -0.80
CA ILE A 100 -9.79 5.62 -0.74
C ILE A 100 -11.04 5.13 -1.47
N ASN A 101 -10.87 4.11 -2.33
CA ASN A 101 -11.95 3.51 -3.08
C ASN A 101 -12.38 2.17 -2.47
N GLU A 102 -13.48 1.61 -2.98
CA GLU A 102 -14.04 0.35 -2.48
C GLU A 102 -13.09 -0.85 -2.64
N LYS A 103 -12.31 -0.91 -3.74
CA LYS A 103 -11.35 -1.99 -3.99
C LYS A 103 -10.28 -2.03 -2.91
N ASP A 104 -9.72 -0.87 -2.55
CA ASP A 104 -8.69 -0.77 -1.51
C ASP A 104 -9.25 -1.03 -0.10
N GLN A 105 -10.52 -0.68 0.14
CA GLN A 105 -11.23 -1.08 1.37
C GLN A 105 -11.37 -2.59 1.47
N ILE A 106 -11.84 -3.26 0.41
CA ILE A 106 -11.99 -4.72 0.37
C ILE A 106 -10.63 -5.41 0.55
N ASP A 107 -9.61 -4.99 -0.18
CA ASP A 107 -8.26 -5.58 -0.10
C ASP A 107 -7.69 -5.41 1.34
N THR A 108 -7.95 -4.28 2.00
CA THR A 108 -7.53 -4.06 3.41
C THR A 108 -8.34 -4.89 4.41
N ILE A 109 -9.65 -5.04 4.20
CA ILE A 109 -10.50 -5.92 5.01
C ILE A 109 -10.00 -7.35 4.93
N MET A 110 -9.60 -7.84 3.75
CA MET A 110 -9.04 -9.18 3.58
C MET A 110 -7.75 -9.33 4.39
N LEU A 111 -6.80 -8.40 4.26
CA LEU A 111 -5.56 -8.42 5.05
C LEU A 111 -5.84 -8.45 6.55
N LEU A 112 -6.69 -7.53 7.03
CA LEU A 112 -7.09 -7.45 8.43
C LEU A 112 -7.94 -8.62 8.87
N ARG A 113 -8.59 -9.37 7.99
CA ARG A 113 -9.37 -10.56 8.37
C ARG A 113 -8.50 -11.80 8.44
N GLU A 114 -7.51 -11.92 7.58
CA GLU A 114 -6.66 -13.10 7.45
C GLU A 114 -5.50 -13.06 8.45
N HIS A 115 -4.91 -11.88 8.69
CA HIS A 115 -3.68 -11.76 9.48
C HIS A 115 -3.88 -11.03 10.81
N PRO A 116 -3.37 -11.57 11.94
CA PRO A 116 -3.39 -10.87 13.22
C PRO A 116 -2.46 -9.65 13.24
N ILE A 117 -2.76 -8.71 14.13
CA ILE A 117 -1.86 -7.61 14.45
C ILE A 117 -0.73 -8.13 15.35
N GLY A 118 0.51 -7.74 15.07
CA GLY A 118 1.68 -8.18 15.83
C GLY A 118 2.84 -7.18 15.77
N ASP A 119 3.98 -7.58 16.32
CA ASP A 119 5.20 -6.75 16.44
C ASP A 119 6.35 -7.21 15.55
N SER A 120 6.07 -8.12 14.61
CA SER A 120 7.07 -8.66 13.68
C SER A 120 6.45 -8.92 12.32
N ASP A 121 7.27 -9.32 11.36
CA ASP A 121 6.82 -9.70 10.01
C ASP A 121 6.53 -11.22 9.90
N GLN A 122 6.37 -11.95 11.01
CA GLN A 122 6.08 -13.39 11.00
C GLN A 122 4.57 -13.65 10.91
N GLU A 123 4.01 -13.64 9.70
CA GLU A 123 2.56 -13.87 9.44
C GLU A 123 1.63 -12.92 10.22
N THR A 124 2.15 -11.74 10.59
CA THR A 124 1.41 -10.69 11.29
C THR A 124 1.53 -9.36 10.58
N ILE A 125 0.49 -8.53 10.68
CA ILE A 125 0.57 -7.12 10.33
C ILE A 125 1.44 -6.44 11.40
N ASN A 126 2.66 -6.07 11.03
CA ASN A 126 3.66 -5.48 11.92
C ASN A 126 3.26 -4.06 12.35
N ALA A 127 2.49 -3.95 13.42
CA ALA A 127 2.02 -2.68 13.94
C ALA A 127 3.13 -1.84 14.57
N SER A 128 4.21 -2.45 15.07
CA SER A 128 5.39 -1.72 15.54
C SER A 128 6.01 -0.89 14.40
N LEU A 129 6.15 -1.48 13.21
CA LEU A 129 6.64 -0.77 12.02
C LEU A 129 5.66 0.31 11.54
N ILE A 130 4.37 0.00 11.48
CA ILE A 130 3.33 0.96 11.08
C ILE A 130 3.34 2.15 12.04
N ALA A 131 3.27 1.89 13.34
CA ALA A 131 3.22 2.95 14.35
C ALA A 131 4.50 3.80 14.34
N GLN A 132 5.68 3.20 14.16
CA GLN A 132 6.93 3.95 14.01
C GLN A 132 6.92 4.84 12.76
N THR A 133 6.46 4.32 11.62
CA THR A 133 6.35 5.08 10.37
C THR A 133 5.44 6.30 10.55
N LEU A 134 4.24 6.07 11.07
CA LEU A 134 3.23 7.12 11.23
C LEU A 134 3.56 8.11 12.36
N ALA A 135 4.29 7.69 13.40
CA ALA A 135 4.77 8.60 14.45
C ALA A 135 5.83 9.59 13.96
N ASN A 136 6.44 9.33 12.80
CA ASN A 136 7.43 10.20 12.18
C ASN A 136 6.83 11.13 11.10
N ASP A 137 5.66 10.82 10.55
CA ASP A 137 4.99 11.61 9.52
C ASP A 137 3.51 11.90 9.87
N TRP A 138 3.21 13.16 10.16
CA TRP A 138 1.85 13.59 10.48
C TRP A 138 0.89 13.49 9.30
N GLY A 139 1.35 13.78 8.08
CA GLY A 139 0.49 13.72 6.90
C GLY A 139 0.09 12.28 6.62
N TYR A 140 1.06 11.37 6.70
CA TYR A 140 0.78 9.96 6.50
C TYR A 140 -0.10 9.40 7.62
N TRP A 141 0.23 9.70 8.88
CA TRP A 141 -0.62 9.37 10.02
C TRP A 141 -2.06 9.84 9.80
N ARG A 142 -2.25 11.09 9.37
CA ARG A 142 -3.58 11.68 9.22
C ARG A 142 -4.42 10.94 8.18
N THR A 143 -3.82 10.59 7.05
CA THR A 143 -4.49 9.82 6.00
C THR A 143 -4.81 8.40 6.47
N VAL A 144 -3.84 7.69 7.06
CA VAL A 144 -4.04 6.29 7.49
C VAL A 144 -5.09 6.19 8.59
N THR A 145 -5.03 7.00 9.64
CA THR A 145 -6.03 6.94 10.72
C THR A 145 -7.42 7.34 10.25
N GLY A 146 -7.51 8.32 9.34
CA GLY A 146 -8.77 8.68 8.69
C GLY A 146 -9.35 7.53 7.88
N ASN A 147 -8.52 6.85 7.07
CA ASN A 147 -8.95 5.72 6.26
C ASN A 147 -9.33 4.50 7.10
N LEU A 148 -8.64 4.22 8.21
CA LEU A 148 -9.02 3.18 9.15
C LEU A 148 -10.41 3.44 9.78
N SER A 149 -10.72 4.69 10.13
CA SER A 149 -12.07 5.05 10.60
C SER A 149 -13.13 4.89 9.52
N LEU A 150 -12.83 5.33 8.28
CA LEU A 150 -13.74 5.12 7.15
C LEU A 150 -13.98 3.63 6.86
N LEU A 151 -12.95 2.79 7.04
CA LEU A 151 -13.02 1.35 6.87
C LEU A 151 -13.91 0.71 7.94
N GLU A 152 -13.78 1.13 9.19
CA GLU A 152 -14.63 0.68 10.31
C GLU A 152 -16.11 0.95 10.02
N ASP A 153 -16.44 2.20 9.61
CA ASP A 153 -17.79 2.58 9.21
C ASP A 153 -18.28 1.79 7.98
N ALA A 154 -17.34 1.40 7.09
CA ALA A 154 -17.64 0.65 5.88
C ALA A 154 -17.99 -0.81 6.14
N LEU A 155 -17.51 -1.42 7.24
CA LEU A 155 -17.77 -2.82 7.55
C LEU A 155 -19.27 -3.13 7.54
N LEU A 156 -20.10 -2.17 7.96
CA LEU A 156 -21.55 -2.32 7.97
C LEU A 156 -22.18 -2.51 6.58
N ARG A 157 -21.55 -1.97 5.52
CA ARG A 157 -22.07 -1.94 4.15
C ARG A 157 -21.81 -3.22 3.35
N TYR A 158 -20.91 -4.10 3.81
CA TYR A 158 -20.52 -5.31 3.09
C TYR A 158 -21.34 -6.52 3.54
N ASP A 159 -22.53 -6.72 2.96
CA ASP A 159 -23.44 -7.83 3.28
C ASP A 159 -22.81 -9.23 3.20
N GLN A 160 -21.73 -9.37 2.44
CA GLN A 160 -20.99 -10.62 2.29
C GLN A 160 -20.14 -10.98 3.53
N LEU A 161 -19.85 -10.01 4.42
CA LEU A 161 -19.12 -10.26 5.66
C LEU A 161 -20.08 -10.77 6.75
N SER A 162 -19.73 -11.91 7.35
CA SER A 162 -20.42 -12.41 8.53
C SER A 162 -20.22 -11.47 9.73
N GLU A 163 -21.07 -11.57 10.74
CA GLU A 163 -20.90 -10.82 12.00
C GLU A 163 -19.56 -11.12 12.68
N GLU A 164 -19.09 -12.38 12.59
CA GLU A 164 -17.79 -12.79 13.13
C GLU A 164 -16.65 -12.11 12.38
N ASP A 165 -16.69 -12.09 11.04
CA ASP A 165 -15.64 -11.44 10.23
C ASP A 165 -15.58 -9.95 10.51
N ARG A 166 -16.74 -9.28 10.60
CA ARG A 166 -16.82 -7.86 10.96
C ARG A 166 -16.20 -7.59 12.32
N LYS A 167 -16.50 -8.44 13.32
CA LYS A 167 -15.94 -8.30 14.66
C LYS A 167 -14.43 -8.48 14.68
N VAL A 168 -13.90 -9.46 13.94
CA VAL A 168 -12.45 -9.69 13.84
C VAL A 168 -11.75 -8.48 13.24
N VAL A 169 -12.26 -7.97 12.12
CA VAL A 169 -11.67 -6.81 11.43
C VAL A 169 -11.75 -5.57 12.32
N SER A 170 -12.91 -5.27 12.90
CA SER A 170 -13.10 -4.15 13.82
C SER A 170 -12.15 -4.21 15.02
N THR A 171 -11.97 -5.38 15.63
CA THR A 171 -11.03 -5.57 16.74
C THR A 171 -9.59 -5.23 16.32
N ARG A 172 -9.18 -5.63 15.12
CA ARG A 172 -7.83 -5.39 14.59
C ARG A 172 -7.63 -3.94 14.14
N ILE A 173 -8.67 -3.27 13.64
CA ILE A 173 -8.65 -1.83 13.37
C ILE A 173 -8.40 -1.06 14.68
N HIS A 174 -9.16 -1.37 15.73
CA HIS A 174 -8.98 -0.72 17.03
C HIS A 174 -7.60 -0.99 17.62
N GLU A 175 -7.11 -2.24 17.59
CA GLU A 175 -5.75 -2.55 18.07
C GLU A 175 -4.68 -1.76 17.32
N LEU A 176 -4.79 -1.66 15.99
CA LEU A 176 -3.85 -0.91 15.18
C LEU A 176 -3.90 0.59 15.49
N GLN A 177 -5.10 1.16 15.61
CA GLN A 177 -5.29 2.57 15.99
C GLN A 177 -4.69 2.85 17.38
N ASP A 178 -4.93 2.00 18.36
CA ASP A 178 -4.39 2.15 19.72
C ASP A 178 -2.86 2.15 19.72
N ARG A 179 -2.23 1.23 18.97
CA ARG A 179 -0.76 1.18 18.83
C ARG A 179 -0.21 2.42 18.11
N ILE A 180 -0.88 2.88 17.06
CA ILE A 180 -0.51 4.10 16.34
C ILE A 180 -0.56 5.31 17.28
N GLU A 181 -1.60 5.44 18.08
CA GLU A 181 -1.76 6.57 18.99
C GLU A 181 -0.77 6.54 20.16
N ALA A 182 -0.51 5.36 20.72
CA ALA A 182 0.44 5.18 21.81
C ALA A 182 1.90 5.49 21.41
N ALA A 183 2.25 5.38 20.13
CA ALA A 183 3.63 5.59 19.67
C ALA A 183 4.12 7.04 19.89
N PRO A 184 5.35 7.23 20.39
CA PRO A 184 5.89 8.56 20.69
C PRO A 184 6.13 9.35 19.40
N LYS A 185 5.42 10.47 19.26
CA LYS A 185 5.47 11.31 18.05
C LYS A 185 6.75 12.13 17.96
N SER A 186 7.37 12.15 16.78
CA SER A 186 8.59 12.92 16.53
C SER A 186 8.36 14.43 16.69
N LEU A 187 9.44 15.21 16.82
CA LEU A 187 9.35 16.67 16.84
C LEU A 187 8.76 17.23 15.54
N ARG A 188 9.16 16.67 14.39
CA ARG A 188 8.64 17.03 13.06
C ARG A 188 7.14 16.76 12.96
N TRP A 189 6.71 15.60 13.45
CA TRP A 189 5.29 15.23 13.51
C TRP A 189 4.51 16.26 14.31
N ARG A 190 4.96 16.60 15.53
CA ARG A 190 4.27 17.56 16.42
C ARG A 190 4.20 18.96 15.82
N ALA A 191 5.28 19.43 15.20
CA ALA A 191 5.29 20.70 14.50
C ALA A 191 4.28 20.70 13.33
N ARG A 192 4.25 19.61 12.54
CA ARG A 192 3.31 19.47 11.42
C ARG A 192 1.85 19.35 11.90
N ALA A 193 1.62 18.74 13.06
CA ALA A 193 0.29 18.63 13.68
C ALA A 193 -0.28 20.00 14.07
N HIS A 194 0.56 20.92 14.54
CA HIS A 194 0.12 22.28 14.87
C HIS A 194 -0.36 23.06 13.64
N ILE A 195 0.23 22.79 12.46
CA ILE A 195 -0.23 23.35 11.18
C ILE A 195 -1.58 22.73 10.77
N GLY A 196 -1.74 21.42 10.99
CA GLY A 196 -2.97 20.69 10.72
C GLY A 196 -3.32 20.62 9.23
N GLU A 197 -4.59 20.42 8.92
CA GLU A 197 -5.09 20.23 7.55
C GLU A 197 -5.14 21.52 6.72
N ARG A 198 -4.78 22.67 7.30
CA ARG A 198 -4.76 23.99 6.62
C ARG A 198 -3.77 24.04 5.45
N VAL A 199 -2.74 23.19 5.50
CA VAL A 199 -1.77 23.02 4.43
C VAL A 199 -1.92 21.60 3.91
N LYS A 200 -1.89 21.43 2.58
CA LYS A 200 -1.91 20.12 1.93
C LYS A 200 -0.81 19.22 2.52
N TRP A 201 -1.13 17.96 2.78
CA TRP A 201 -0.24 17.02 3.47
C TRP A 201 0.09 15.78 2.66
N TYR A 202 -0.37 15.71 1.42
CA TYR A 202 -0.18 14.58 0.52
C TYR A 202 0.19 15.09 -0.87
N LYS A 203 0.86 14.23 -1.63
CA LYS A 203 1.14 14.43 -3.05
C LYS A 203 -0.07 14.00 -3.89
N ASP A 204 -0.38 14.76 -4.95
CA ASP A 204 -1.35 14.29 -5.95
C ASP A 204 -0.72 13.15 -6.76
N VAL A 205 -1.47 12.08 -6.92
CA VAL A 205 -1.08 10.99 -7.82
C VAL A 205 -1.76 11.28 -9.15
N GLU A 206 -0.98 11.57 -10.18
CA GLU A 206 -1.50 11.62 -11.53
C GLU A 206 -1.94 10.21 -11.92
N GLU A 207 -3.22 10.06 -12.25
CA GLU A 207 -3.67 8.90 -13.00
C GLU A 207 -2.95 8.95 -14.34
N LEU A 208 -2.02 8.02 -14.56
CA LEU A 208 -1.61 7.70 -15.92
C LEU A 208 -2.88 7.23 -16.60
N HIS A 209 -3.50 8.09 -17.41
CA HIS A 209 -4.59 7.68 -18.29
C HIS A 209 -4.03 6.57 -19.18
N ARG A 210 -4.41 5.32 -18.87
CA ARG A 210 -4.09 4.09 -19.60
C ARG A 210 -5.16 3.87 -20.65
#